data_AF-A0ABD0J9Y3-F1
#
_entry.id   AF-A0ABD0J9Y3-F1
#
_cell.length_a   1.000
_cell.length_b   1.000
_cell.length_c   1.000
_cell.angle_alpha   90.00
_cell.angle_beta   90.00
_cell.angle_gamma   90.00
#
_symmetry.space_group_name_H-M   'P 1'
#
loop_
_entity.id
_entity.type
_entity.pdbx_description
1 polymer ?
#
loop_
_entity_poly.entity_id
_entity_poly.type
_entity_poly.pdbx_seq_one_letter_code
_entity_poly.pdbx_strand_id
1 'polypeptide(L)'
;MTYLTGNRVTYKTGNRMTYVTGNTLTYLTGNRVTYLTGNRVTYQTGNRVTYQTGNRVTYLTGNRVTYLTGNRETYLTGNRVTYLTGNRETYLTGNRVTYLTGNRVTYLTGNREAYLTGNRETYLTGNRVTYLTGNRMTYPTGNRVTYLTGNRMTYPTGNRETYLTGNRETYLTGNRETYLTGNRVTYLTGNREAYLTGNRVRDLTF
;
A
#
# COMPACT_ATOMS: atom_id res chain seq x y z
N MET A 1 16.19 -5.48 -30.00
CA MET A 1 16.67 -5.37 -28.61
C MET A 1 17.05 -3.91 -28.38
N THR A 2 16.43 -3.19 -27.45
CA THR A 2 16.75 -1.78 -27.17
C THR A 2 17.32 -1.67 -25.76
N TYR A 3 18.61 -1.38 -25.69
CA TYR A 3 19.32 -0.97 -24.48
C TYR A 3 19.46 0.54 -24.49
N LEU A 4 19.15 1.19 -23.38
CA LEU A 4 19.50 2.59 -23.17
C LEU A 4 20.32 2.69 -21.90
N THR A 5 21.54 3.20 -22.03
CA THR A 5 22.42 3.50 -20.91
C THR A 5 22.83 4.96 -21.00
N GLY A 6 22.66 5.73 -19.92
CA GLY A 6 23.13 7.11 -19.88
C GLY A 6 23.04 7.72 -18.47
N ASN A 7 23.95 8.63 -18.14
CA ASN A 7 23.92 9.30 -16.83
C ASN A 7 22.66 10.16 -16.67
N ARG A 8 22.28 10.91 -17.71
CA ARG A 8 21.08 11.76 -17.72
C ARG A 8 20.31 11.56 -19.02
N VAL A 9 19.07 11.11 -18.90
CA VAL A 9 18.14 10.96 -20.03
C VAL A 9 16.95 11.88 -19.76
N THR A 10 16.80 12.91 -20.60
CA THR A 10 15.68 13.85 -20.43
C THR A 10 14.38 13.24 -20.92
N TYR A 11 14.38 12.66 -22.13
CA TYR A 11 13.20 12.06 -22.75
C TYR A 11 13.55 10.70 -23.37
N LYS A 12 12.72 9.71 -23.12
CA LYS A 12 12.74 8.45 -23.86
C LYS A 12 11.33 7.94 -24.12
N THR A 13 11.06 7.68 -25.40
CA THR A 13 9.84 7.03 -25.86
C THR A 13 10.17 5.73 -26.58
N GLY A 14 9.35 4.71 -26.39
CA GLY A 14 9.46 3.46 -27.15
C GLY A 14 8.34 2.47 -26.87
N ASN A 15 7.91 1.73 -27.88
CA ASN A 15 6.86 0.72 -27.72
C ASN A 15 7.31 -0.43 -26.79
N ARG A 16 8.53 -0.96 -27.02
CA ARG A 16 9.15 -1.99 -26.19
C ARG A 16 10.57 -1.58 -25.83
N MET A 17 10.84 -1.52 -24.53
CA MET A 17 12.16 -1.27 -23.96
C MET A 17 12.52 -2.44 -23.07
N THR A 18 13.64 -3.09 -23.37
CA THR A 18 14.05 -4.27 -22.60
C THR A 18 14.86 -3.82 -21.39
N TYR A 19 15.86 -2.97 -21.62
CA TYR A 19 16.71 -2.42 -20.57
C TYR A 19 16.82 -0.91 -20.69
N VAL A 20 16.48 -0.21 -19.60
CA VAL A 20 16.70 1.23 -19.45
C VAL A 20 17.47 1.43 -18.15
N THR A 21 18.69 1.96 -18.26
CA THR A 21 19.57 2.20 -17.13
C THR A 21 20.05 3.64 -17.16
N GLY A 22 19.90 4.36 -16.05
CA GLY A 22 20.46 5.70 -15.94
C GLY A 22 20.33 6.31 -14.56
N ASN A 23 21.24 7.24 -14.22
CA ASN A 23 21.22 7.88 -12.91
C ASN A 23 19.99 8.80 -12.76
N THR A 24 19.72 9.64 -13.77
CA THR A 24 18.54 10.50 -13.83
C THR A 24 17.75 10.30 -15.12
N LEU A 25 16.46 10.01 -14.98
CA LEU A 25 15.48 9.90 -16.06
C LEU A 25 14.32 10.86 -15.79
N THR A 26 14.16 11.87 -16.64
CA THR A 26 13.09 12.85 -16.42
C THR A 26 11.76 12.31 -16.94
N TYR A 27 11.70 11.86 -18.20
CA TYR A 27 10.48 11.34 -18.83
C TYR A 27 10.74 10.02 -19.54
N LEU A 28 9.95 9.00 -19.19
CA LEU A 28 9.93 7.70 -19.85
C LEU A 28 8.51 7.31 -20.24
N THR A 29 8.27 7.17 -21.54
CA THR A 29 6.97 6.71 -22.05
C THR A 29 7.13 5.44 -22.85
N GLY A 30 6.39 4.39 -22.52
CA GLY A 30 6.42 3.17 -23.34
C GLY A 30 5.39 2.13 -22.97
N ASN A 31 4.94 1.36 -23.97
CA ASN A 31 3.93 0.32 -23.72
C ASN A 31 4.48 -0.81 -22.83
N ARG A 32 5.72 -1.23 -23.05
CA ARG A 32 6.35 -2.29 -22.24
C ARG A 32 7.78 -1.92 -21.87
N VAL A 33 8.05 -1.85 -20.57
CA VAL A 33 9.38 -1.73 -19.98
C VAL A 33 9.65 -3.00 -19.18
N THR A 34 10.69 -3.73 -19.54
CA THR A 34 11.00 -4.99 -18.83
C THR A 34 11.86 -4.72 -17.61
N TYR A 35 12.99 -4.04 -17.80
CA TYR A 35 13.89 -3.64 -16.72
C TYR A 35 14.17 -2.14 -16.78
N LEU A 36 13.92 -1.45 -15.66
CA LEU A 36 14.30 -0.06 -15.45
C LEU A 36 15.11 0.05 -14.16
N THR A 37 16.35 0.53 -14.28
CA THR A 37 17.19 0.85 -13.12
C THR A 37 17.59 2.31 -13.16
N GLY A 38 17.34 3.04 -12.09
CA GLY A 38 17.85 4.41 -11.99
C GLY A 38 17.68 5.08 -10.64
N ASN A 39 18.58 6.00 -10.31
CA ASN A 39 18.52 6.67 -9.00
C ASN A 39 17.33 7.61 -8.90
N ARG A 40 17.02 8.36 -9.96
CA ARG A 40 15.89 9.30 -9.98
C ARG A 40 15.09 9.17 -11.28
N VAL A 41 13.84 8.75 -11.15
CA VAL A 41 12.83 8.78 -12.22
C VAL A 41 11.77 9.82 -11.87
N THR A 42 11.58 10.83 -12.72
CA THR A 42 10.60 11.88 -12.43
C THR A 42 9.21 11.47 -12.93
N TYR A 43 9.08 11.15 -14.21
CA TYR A 43 7.84 10.72 -14.82
C TYR A 43 8.03 9.44 -15.61
N GLN A 44 7.18 8.46 -15.35
CA GLN A 44 7.11 7.23 -16.12
C GLN A 44 5.67 6.84 -16.38
N THR A 45 5.36 6.66 -17.66
CA THR A 45 4.03 6.26 -18.12
C THR A 45 4.14 5.04 -19.03
N GLY A 46 3.37 4.00 -18.75
CA GLY A 46 3.38 2.83 -19.60
C GLY A 46 2.32 1.79 -19.28
N ASN A 47 2.06 0.89 -20.22
CA ASN A 47 1.07 -0.17 -20.00
C ASN A 47 1.60 -1.27 -19.07
N ARG A 48 2.86 -1.67 -19.22
CA ARG A 48 3.47 -2.75 -18.42
C ARG A 48 4.89 -2.39 -18.00
N VAL A 49 5.14 -2.43 -16.70
CA VAL A 49 6.48 -2.39 -16.09
C VAL A 49 6.69 -3.72 -15.37
N THR A 50 7.74 -4.45 -15.74
CA THR A 50 8.00 -5.77 -15.14
C THR A 50 8.86 -5.61 -13.90
N TYR A 51 10.04 -5.01 -14.04
CA TYR A 51 10.98 -4.76 -12.96
C TYR A 51 11.41 -3.30 -12.98
N GLN A 52 11.31 -2.66 -11.83
CA GLN A 52 11.83 -1.32 -11.62
C GLN A 52 12.52 -1.22 -10.28
N THR A 53 13.76 -0.73 -10.30
CA THR A 53 14.58 -0.52 -9.11
C THR A 53 15.15 0.90 -9.14
N GLY A 54 15.05 1.62 -8.03
CA GLY A 54 15.60 2.96 -7.95
C GLY A 54 15.51 3.62 -6.58
N ASN A 55 16.18 4.76 -6.42
CA ASN A 55 16.13 5.48 -5.15
C ASN A 55 14.88 6.37 -5.04
N ARG A 56 14.46 6.99 -6.14
CA ARG A 56 13.32 7.91 -6.13
C ARG A 56 12.52 7.83 -7.41
N VAL A 57 11.22 7.60 -7.26
CA VAL A 57 10.21 7.69 -8.33
C VAL A 57 9.19 8.75 -7.93
N THR A 58 9.04 9.80 -8.74
CA THR A 58 8.08 10.86 -8.41
C THR A 58 6.68 10.49 -8.90
N TYR A 59 6.55 10.16 -10.19
CA TYR A 59 5.29 9.75 -10.80
C TYR A 59 5.50 8.48 -11.62
N LEU A 60 4.75 7.44 -11.28
CA LEU A 60 4.65 6.21 -12.07
C LEU A 60 3.18 5.91 -12.33
N THR A 61 2.81 5.90 -13.60
CA THR A 61 1.48 5.52 -14.06
C THR A 61 1.58 4.30 -14.95
N GLY A 62 0.90 3.21 -14.58
CA GLY A 62 0.79 2.10 -15.52
C GLY A 62 -0.24 1.03 -15.19
N ASN A 63 -0.71 0.35 -16.24
CA ASN A 63 -1.76 -0.65 -16.09
C ASN A 63 -1.31 -1.86 -15.26
N ARG A 64 -0.07 -2.33 -15.45
CA ARG A 64 0.49 -3.45 -14.68
C ARG A 64 1.93 -3.16 -14.26
N VAL A 65 2.17 -3.20 -12.96
CA VAL A 65 3.51 -3.16 -12.35
C VAL A 65 3.73 -4.48 -11.63
N THR A 66 4.76 -5.22 -12.01
CA THR A 66 5.00 -6.55 -11.41
C THR A 66 5.87 -6.42 -10.18
N TYR A 67 7.06 -5.83 -10.31
CA TYR A 67 7.99 -5.58 -9.22
C TYR A 67 8.45 -4.13 -9.26
N LEU A 68 8.25 -3.43 -8.14
CA LEU A 68 8.79 -2.10 -7.91
C LEU A 68 9.50 -2.08 -6.56
N THR A 69 10.77 -1.73 -6.58
CA THR A 69 11.59 -1.59 -5.38
C THR A 69 12.24 -0.22 -5.35
N GLY A 70 12.08 0.52 -4.26
CA GLY A 70 12.79 1.78 -4.11
C GLY A 70 12.70 2.42 -2.74
N ASN A 71 13.42 3.54 -2.59
CA ASN A 71 13.49 4.24 -1.30
C ASN A 71 12.37 5.27 -1.11
N ARG A 72 11.86 5.84 -2.20
CA ARG A 72 10.84 6.89 -2.14
C ARG A 72 10.01 6.95 -3.41
N GLU A 73 8.73 6.68 -3.25
CA GLU A 73 7.72 6.67 -4.29
C GLU A 73 6.67 7.71 -3.91
N THR A 74 6.53 8.77 -4.72
CA THR A 74 5.61 9.85 -4.36
C THR A 74 4.20 9.57 -4.86
N TYR A 75 4.03 9.26 -6.14
CA TYR A 75 2.76 8.91 -6.75
C TYR A 75 2.89 7.65 -7.59
N LEU A 76 2.17 6.59 -7.21
CA LEU A 76 2.01 5.38 -7.98
C LEU A 76 0.54 5.17 -8.30
N THR A 77 0.22 5.12 -9.59
CA THR A 77 -1.13 4.78 -10.06
C THR A 77 -1.06 3.57 -10.96
N GLY A 78 -1.82 2.52 -10.63
CA GLY A 78 -1.90 1.38 -11.53
C GLY A 78 -3.02 0.40 -11.27
N ASN A 79 -3.50 -0.25 -12.34
CA ASN A 79 -4.60 -1.21 -12.23
C ASN A 79 -4.20 -2.47 -11.46
N ARG A 80 -2.95 -2.95 -11.63
CA ARG A 80 -2.42 -4.10 -10.89
C ARG A 80 -0.99 -3.86 -10.48
N VAL A 81 -0.72 -3.96 -9.18
CA VAL A 81 0.61 -3.98 -8.58
C VAL A 81 0.79 -5.34 -7.91
N THR A 82 1.81 -6.09 -8.30
CA THR A 82 2.03 -7.44 -7.72
C THR A 82 2.90 -7.33 -6.48
N TYR A 83 4.08 -6.74 -6.60
CA TYR A 83 5.02 -6.53 -5.50
C TYR A 83 5.49 -5.07 -5.50
N LEU A 84 5.31 -4.40 -4.36
CA LEU A 84 5.89 -3.11 -4.07
C LEU A 84 6.65 -3.20 -2.74
N THR A 85 7.92 -2.87 -2.77
CA THR A 85 8.77 -2.78 -1.59
C THR A 85 9.45 -1.43 -1.54
N GLY A 86 9.31 -0.73 -0.42
CA GLY A 86 10.02 0.51 -0.25
C GLY A 86 10.06 1.08 1.16
N ASN A 87 10.69 2.24 1.26
CA ASN A 87 10.87 2.92 2.54
C ASN A 87 9.79 3.99 2.80
N ARG A 88 9.35 4.70 1.75
CA ARG A 88 8.43 5.83 1.88
C ARG A 88 7.55 5.95 0.64
N GLU A 89 6.29 5.59 0.81
CA GLU A 89 5.26 5.68 -0.20
C GLU A 89 4.26 6.76 0.20
N THR A 90 4.12 7.82 -0.61
CA THR A 90 3.20 8.91 -0.26
C THR A 90 1.78 8.60 -0.75
N TYR A 91 1.60 8.36 -2.05
CA TYR A 91 0.29 8.10 -2.66
C TYR A 91 0.36 6.85 -3.55
N LEU A 92 -0.40 5.83 -3.16
CA LEU A 92 -0.57 4.59 -3.91
C LEU A 92 -2.04 4.40 -4.26
N THR A 93 -2.37 4.37 -5.54
CA THR A 93 -3.73 4.12 -6.02
C THR A 93 -3.73 2.93 -6.96
N GLY A 94 -4.53 1.92 -6.65
CA GLY A 94 -4.68 0.80 -7.57
C GLY A 94 -5.84 -0.15 -7.34
N ASN A 95 -6.30 -0.79 -8.42
CA ASN A 95 -7.42 -1.71 -8.36
C ASN A 95 -7.07 -3.04 -7.67
N ARG A 96 -5.81 -3.48 -7.76
CA ARG A 96 -5.34 -4.70 -7.10
C ARG A 96 -3.88 -4.57 -6.68
N VAL A 97 -3.62 -4.74 -5.39
CA VAL A 97 -2.28 -4.83 -4.82
C VAL A 97 -2.13 -6.20 -4.17
N THR A 98 -1.12 -6.98 -4.59
CA THR A 98 -0.94 -8.32 -4.01
C THR A 98 -0.04 -8.27 -2.78
N TYR A 99 1.13 -7.67 -2.90
CA TYR A 99 2.08 -7.49 -1.81
C TYR A 99 2.59 -6.04 -1.76
N LEU A 100 2.43 -5.42 -0.60
CA LEU A 100 3.02 -4.14 -0.26
C LEU A 100 3.84 -4.29 1.03
N THR A 101 5.11 -3.92 0.98
CA THR A 101 5.96 -3.84 2.16
C THR A 101 6.60 -2.47 2.21
N GLY A 102 6.25 -1.68 3.23
CA GLY A 102 6.63 -0.28 3.32
C GLY A 102 7.02 0.13 4.74
N ASN A 103 8.08 0.92 4.91
CA ASN A 103 8.34 1.52 6.23
C ASN A 103 7.34 2.63 6.56
N ARG A 104 6.87 3.39 5.57
CA ARG A 104 5.90 4.46 5.77
C ARG A 104 5.01 4.63 4.54
N VAL A 105 3.72 4.32 4.69
CA VAL A 105 2.69 4.56 3.69
C VAL A 105 1.76 5.68 4.18
N THR A 106 1.67 6.77 3.42
CA THR A 106 0.81 7.89 3.82
C THR A 106 -0.62 7.70 3.34
N TYR A 107 -0.80 7.42 2.05
CA TYR A 107 -2.09 7.17 1.41
C TYR A 107 -2.02 5.91 0.54
N LEU A 108 -2.88 4.95 0.81
CA LEU A 108 -3.15 3.81 -0.06
C LEU A 108 -4.66 3.73 -0.30
N THR A 109 -5.05 3.71 -1.57
CA THR A 109 -6.44 3.51 -1.98
C THR A 109 -6.52 2.37 -2.98
N GLY A 110 -7.38 1.40 -2.71
CA GLY A 110 -7.60 0.31 -3.65
C GLY A 110 -8.87 -0.51 -3.45
N ASN A 111 -9.07 -1.43 -4.38
CA ASN A 111 -10.24 -2.30 -4.41
C ASN A 111 -9.99 -3.68 -3.81
N ARG A 112 -8.76 -4.20 -3.94
CA ARG A 112 -8.41 -5.56 -3.54
C ARG A 112 -6.94 -5.62 -3.15
N GLU A 113 -6.71 -5.79 -1.85
CA GLU A 113 -5.38 -5.84 -1.25
C GLU A 113 -5.22 -7.21 -0.59
N ALA A 114 -4.19 -7.97 -0.98
CA ALA A 114 -3.95 -9.28 -0.37
C ALA A 114 -3.09 -9.16 0.89
N TYR A 115 -1.88 -8.61 0.77
CA TYR A 115 -0.94 -8.49 1.88
C TYR A 115 -0.34 -7.09 1.93
N LEU A 116 -0.62 -6.38 3.01
CA LEU A 116 -0.05 -5.07 3.31
C LEU A 116 0.70 -5.15 4.63
N THR A 117 2.00 -4.83 4.61
CA THR A 117 2.84 -4.86 5.80
C THR A 117 3.64 -3.57 5.90
N GLY A 118 3.65 -2.96 7.09
CA GLY A 118 4.51 -1.82 7.32
C GLY A 118 4.68 -1.40 8.77
N ASN A 119 5.42 -0.31 8.95
CA ASN A 119 5.71 0.26 10.25
C ASN A 119 4.79 1.43 10.61
N ARG A 120 4.41 2.26 9.63
CA ARG A 120 3.59 3.46 9.84
C ARG A 120 2.67 3.68 8.65
N GLU A 121 1.39 3.54 8.88
CA GLU A 121 0.35 3.73 7.88
C GLU A 121 -0.62 4.82 8.35
N THR A 122 -0.87 5.82 7.51
CA THR A 122 -1.74 6.94 7.91
C THR A 122 -3.16 6.74 7.41
N TYR A 123 -3.37 6.74 6.09
CA TYR A 123 -4.67 6.58 5.45
C TYR A 123 -4.65 5.37 4.53
N LEU A 124 -5.39 4.32 4.89
CA LEU A 124 -5.53 3.12 4.07
C LEU A 124 -7.01 2.91 3.79
N THR A 125 -7.41 2.91 2.52
CA THR A 125 -8.79 2.67 2.11
C THR A 125 -8.83 1.49 1.16
N GLY A 126 -9.51 0.41 1.57
CA GLY A 126 -9.60 -0.82 0.80
C GLY A 126 -11.02 -1.39 0.76
N ASN A 127 -11.49 -1.82 -0.41
CA ASN A 127 -12.76 -2.54 -0.47
C ASN A 127 -12.65 -3.97 0.08
N ARG A 128 -11.55 -4.67 -0.21
CA ARG A 128 -11.30 -6.04 0.27
C ARG A 128 -9.83 -6.20 0.63
N VAL A 129 -9.55 -6.30 1.91
CA VAL A 129 -8.22 -6.52 2.46
C VAL A 129 -8.15 -7.91 3.08
N THR A 130 -7.18 -8.72 2.67
CA THR A 130 -7.00 -10.05 3.29
C THR A 130 -6.16 -9.92 4.54
N TYR A 131 -4.96 -9.35 4.44
CA TYR A 131 -4.05 -9.12 5.56
C TYR A 131 -3.54 -7.68 5.55
N LEU A 132 -3.72 -6.99 6.67
CA LEU A 132 -3.10 -5.71 6.95
C LEU A 132 -2.38 -5.78 8.30
N THR A 133 -1.06 -5.63 8.27
CA THR A 133 -0.21 -5.68 9.46
C THR A 133 0.61 -4.40 9.55
N GLY A 134 0.47 -3.67 10.66
CA GLY A 134 1.12 -2.37 10.85
C GLY A 134 1.54 -2.13 12.29
N ASN A 135 2.71 -1.53 12.54
CA ASN A 135 3.06 -1.14 13.91
C ASN A 135 2.23 0.06 14.38
N ARG A 136 1.96 1.04 13.51
CA ARG A 136 1.14 2.22 13.83
C ARG A 136 0.22 2.58 12.66
N MET A 137 -1.08 2.44 12.86
CA MET A 137 -2.12 2.77 11.88
C MET A 137 -3.04 3.87 12.40
N THR A 138 -3.29 4.93 11.63
CA THR A 138 -4.12 6.05 12.13
C THR A 138 -5.55 6.04 11.57
N TYR A 139 -5.75 5.72 10.29
CA TYR A 139 -7.06 5.64 9.64
C TYR A 139 -7.13 4.48 8.64
N PRO A 140 -7.11 3.21 9.09
CA PRO A 140 -7.43 2.08 8.22
C PRO A 140 -8.95 1.96 8.05
N THR A 141 -9.42 2.04 6.81
CA THR A 141 -10.84 1.93 6.43
C THR A 141 -11.04 0.77 5.46
N GLY A 142 -11.93 -0.16 5.81
CA GLY A 142 -12.15 -1.38 5.06
C GLY A 142 -13.61 -1.81 4.93
N ASN A 143 -14.07 -2.14 3.72
CA ASN A 143 -15.39 -2.75 3.56
C ASN A 143 -15.41 -4.21 4.03
N ARG A 144 -14.36 -4.97 3.71
CA ARG A 144 -14.16 -6.33 4.20
C ARG A 144 -12.69 -6.55 4.51
N VAL A 145 -12.36 -6.77 5.78
CA VAL A 145 -11.02 -7.08 6.24
C VAL A 145 -11.02 -8.46 6.88
N THR A 146 -10.11 -9.34 6.45
CA THR A 146 -10.04 -10.68 7.04
C THR A 146 -9.17 -10.65 8.30
N TYR A 147 -7.95 -10.11 8.18
CA TYR A 147 -7.03 -9.93 9.30
C TYR A 147 -6.50 -8.50 9.33
N LEU A 148 -6.74 -7.81 10.45
CA LEU A 148 -6.15 -6.53 10.78
C LEU A 148 -5.33 -6.69 12.06
N THR A 149 -4.03 -6.44 11.98
CA THR A 149 -3.12 -6.59 13.11
C THR A 149 -2.28 -5.33 13.29
N GLY A 150 -2.29 -4.74 14.47
CA GLY A 150 -1.34 -3.66 14.75
C GLY A 150 -1.11 -3.30 16.21
N ASN A 151 0.10 -2.80 16.49
CA ASN A 151 0.45 -2.45 17.87
C ASN A 151 -0.30 -1.20 18.36
N ARG A 152 -0.52 -0.21 17.47
CA ARG A 152 -1.32 0.98 17.78
C ARG A 152 -2.23 1.30 16.60
N MET A 153 -3.54 1.34 16.86
CA MET A 153 -4.55 1.72 15.88
C MET A 153 -5.37 2.89 16.40
N THR A 154 -5.54 3.92 15.58
CA THR A 154 -6.23 5.14 16.04
C THR A 154 -7.66 5.29 15.57
N TYR A 155 -8.07 5.11 14.32
CA TYR A 155 -9.48 5.19 13.93
C TYR A 155 -9.81 4.07 12.94
N PRO A 156 -9.63 2.78 13.29
CA PRO A 156 -10.06 1.68 12.43
C PRO A 156 -11.57 1.74 12.17
N THR A 157 -11.95 1.72 10.90
CA THR A 157 -13.35 1.73 10.46
C THR A 157 -13.63 0.57 9.50
N GLY A 158 -14.57 -0.30 9.87
CA GLY A 158 -14.83 -1.55 9.17
C GLY A 158 -16.31 -1.84 8.95
N ASN A 159 -16.69 -2.34 7.77
CA ASN A 159 -18.04 -2.92 7.59
C ASN A 159 -18.09 -4.39 8.04
N ARG A 160 -17.07 -5.18 7.71
CA ARG A 160 -16.95 -6.59 8.12
C ARG A 160 -15.50 -6.92 8.41
N GLU A 161 -15.20 -7.19 9.66
CA GLU A 161 -13.88 -7.62 10.11
C GLU A 161 -13.96 -9.02 10.72
N THR A 162 -13.07 -9.92 10.31
CA THR A 162 -13.08 -11.29 10.83
C THR A 162 -12.19 -11.38 12.07
N TYR A 163 -10.95 -10.92 11.96
CA TYR A 163 -9.99 -10.89 13.05
C TYR A 163 -9.36 -9.50 13.16
N LEU A 164 -9.58 -8.85 14.29
CA LEU A 164 -8.86 -7.65 14.70
C LEU A 164 -7.97 -7.97 15.89
N THR A 165 -6.69 -7.62 15.79
CA THR A 165 -5.71 -7.83 16.86
C THR A 165 -4.89 -6.58 17.10
N GLY A 166 -4.96 -6.04 18.32
CA GLY A 166 -4.20 -4.83 18.64
C GLY A 166 -3.77 -4.65 20.09
N ASN A 167 -2.59 -4.05 20.28
CA ASN A 167 -2.12 -3.74 21.62
C ASN A 167 -2.81 -2.50 22.21
N ARG A 168 -3.06 -1.48 21.38
CA ARG A 168 -3.76 -0.25 21.78
C ARG A 168 -4.65 0.26 20.66
N GLU A 169 -5.93 0.37 20.95
CA GLU A 169 -6.95 0.85 20.02
C GLU A 169 -7.70 2.01 20.68
N THR A 170 -7.84 3.10 19.93
CA THR A 170 -8.45 4.34 20.48
C THR A 170 -9.91 4.45 20.08
N TYR A 171 -10.22 4.42 18.79
CA TYR A 171 -11.60 4.48 18.27
C TYR A 171 -11.84 3.37 17.26
N LEU A 172 -12.49 2.29 17.67
CA LEU A 172 -12.88 1.22 16.78
C LEU A 172 -14.35 1.37 16.38
N THR A 173 -14.61 1.41 15.08
CA THR A 173 -15.96 1.52 14.53
C THR A 173 -16.21 0.40 13.53
N GLY A 174 -17.13 -0.52 13.86
CA GLY A 174 -17.34 -1.74 13.10
C GLY A 174 -18.81 -2.13 12.97
N ASN A 175 -19.29 -2.48 11.78
CA ASN A 175 -20.67 -3.01 11.65
C ASN A 175 -20.77 -4.48 12.08
N ARG A 176 -19.76 -5.30 11.78
CA ARG A 176 -19.70 -6.71 12.17
C ARG A 176 -18.26 -7.14 12.40
N GLU A 177 -17.96 -7.52 13.64
CA GLU A 177 -16.67 -8.04 14.04
C GLU A 177 -16.84 -9.45 14.61
N THR A 178 -16.03 -10.41 14.13
CA THR A 178 -16.14 -11.80 14.59
C THR A 178 -15.23 -12.05 15.80
N TYR A 179 -13.97 -11.65 15.70
CA TYR A 179 -12.99 -11.78 16.78
C TYR A 179 -12.23 -10.47 16.98
N LEU A 180 -12.34 -9.92 18.20
CA LEU A 180 -11.58 -8.77 18.66
C LEU A 180 -10.65 -9.18 19.79
N THR A 181 -9.35 -9.09 19.55
CA THR A 181 -8.32 -9.36 20.56
C THR A 181 -7.49 -8.12 20.83
N GLY A 182 -7.53 -7.60 22.06
CA GLY A 182 -6.67 -6.45 22.35
C GLY A 182 -6.37 -6.18 23.81
N ASN A 183 -5.20 -5.58 24.05
CA ASN A 183 -4.78 -5.24 25.41
C ASN A 183 -5.54 -4.02 25.96
N ARG A 184 -5.86 -3.04 25.11
CA ARG A 184 -6.58 -1.83 25.51
C ARG A 184 -7.39 -1.24 24.35
N VAL A 185 -8.71 -1.22 24.50
CA VAL A 185 -9.65 -0.54 23.61
C VAL A 185 -10.29 0.62 24.38
N THR A 186 -10.26 1.84 23.82
CA THR A 186 -10.80 3.02 24.52
C THR A 186 -12.28 3.21 24.19
N TYR A 187 -12.59 3.39 22.91
CA TYR A 187 -13.94 3.52 22.38
C TYR A 187 -14.22 2.40 21.38
N LEU A 188 -15.33 1.70 21.58
CA LEU A 188 -15.83 0.67 20.70
C LEU A 188 -17.28 0.98 20.32
N THR A 189 -17.52 1.16 19.02
CA THR A 189 -18.84 1.39 18.46
C THR A 189 -19.12 0.35 17.40
N GLY A 190 -20.18 -0.44 17.56
CA GLY A 190 -20.54 -1.39 16.52
C GLY A 190 -21.87 -2.10 16.71
N ASN A 191 -22.41 -2.66 15.62
CA ASN A 191 -23.76 -3.25 15.68
C ASN A 191 -23.74 -4.70 16.20
N ARG A 192 -22.66 -5.45 15.95
CA ARG A 192 -22.53 -6.88 16.30
C ARG A 192 -21.08 -7.31 16.51
N GLU A 193 -20.80 -7.83 17.70
CA GLU A 193 -19.54 -8.48 18.08
C GLU A 193 -19.82 -9.90 18.57
N ALA A 194 -19.07 -10.89 18.08
CA ALA A 194 -19.26 -12.28 18.49
C ALA A 194 -18.31 -12.70 19.63
N TYR A 195 -17.04 -12.29 19.57
CA TYR A 195 -16.03 -12.64 20.57
C TYR A 195 -15.08 -11.46 20.84
N LEU A 196 -15.04 -11.04 22.11
CA LEU A 196 -14.14 -10.01 22.62
C LEU A 196 -13.21 -10.62 23.66
N THR A 197 -11.90 -10.53 23.45
CA THR A 197 -10.87 -10.93 24.42
C THR A 197 -9.93 -9.76 24.67
N GLY A 198 -9.90 -9.24 25.89
CA GLY A 198 -9.02 -8.13 26.20
C GLY A 198 -8.92 -7.80 27.68
N ASN A 199 -7.83 -7.10 28.02
CA ASN A 199 -7.54 -6.74 29.42
C ASN A 199 -8.33 -5.50 29.88
N ARG A 200 -8.76 -4.62 28.96
CA ARG A 200 -9.51 -3.39 29.29
C ARG A 200 -10.26 -2.80 28.09
N VAL A 201 -11.58 -2.67 28.21
CA VAL A 201 -12.46 -1.85 27.36
C VAL A 201 -13.08 -0.76 28.25
N ARG A 202 -13.08 0.51 27.81
CA ARG A 202 -13.63 1.62 28.61
C ARG A 202 -15.06 1.97 28.24
N ASP A 203 -15.28 2.33 26.97
CA ASP A 203 -16.56 2.84 26.49
C ASP A 203 -17.07 1.97 25.33
N LEU A 204 -18.27 1.41 25.50
CA LEU A 204 -18.89 0.47 24.54
C LEU A 204 -20.28 0.99 24.15
N THR A 205 -20.51 1.14 22.84
CA THR A 205 -21.79 1.58 22.27
C THR A 205 -22.24 0.62 21.17
N PHE A 206 -23.49 0.18 21.23
CA PHE A 206 -24.14 -0.67 20.22
C PHE A 206 -25.22 0.09 19.46
#